data_AF-A0A7S1PES4-F1
#
_entry.id   AF-A0A7S1PES4-F1
#
_cell.length_a   1.000
_cell.length_b   1.000
_cell.length_c   1.000
_cell.angle_alpha   90.00
_cell.angle_beta   90.00
_cell.angle_gamma   90.00
#
_symmetry.space_group_name_H-M   'P 1'
#
loop_
_entity.id
_entity.type
_entity.pdbx_description
1 polymer ?
#
loop_
_entity_poly.entity_id
_entity_poly.type
_entity_poly.pdbx_seq_one_letter_code
_entity_poly.pdbx_strand_id
1 'polypeptide(L)'
;DVLEDFINLHGHTYVRLDGSTKVENRQRLVETFNANRKIFLFISSTRAGGIGLNLTGADTVIFYDSDWNPAMDRQAMDRCHRIGQTRDVHIYRLISEHTIEENILRKQLQKRQLDDVVVDQGKFTTDFMSKTDVRDVLVKLADTSDLYQTRVLHDQQPAEEGGVAVTKRPVEGVREAEAFEKALA
;
A
#
# COMPACT_ATOMS: atom_id res chain seq x y z
N ASP A 1 -9.71 -12.82 -11.42
CA ASP A 1 -9.92 -14.22 -11.80
C ASP A 1 -9.77 -15.14 -10.59
N VAL A 2 -8.59 -15.64 -10.23
CA VAL A 2 -8.43 -16.56 -9.05
C VAL A 2 -8.98 -15.98 -7.75
N LEU A 3 -8.70 -14.71 -7.46
CA LEU A 3 -9.22 -14.04 -6.26
C LEU A 3 -10.75 -13.95 -6.26
N GLU A 4 -11.38 -13.80 -7.43
CA GLU A 4 -12.84 -13.74 -7.53
C GLU A 4 -13.48 -15.09 -7.29
N ASP A 5 -12.89 -16.16 -7.82
CA ASP A 5 -13.35 -17.53 -7.55
C ASP A 5 -13.29 -17.81 -6.04
N PHE A 6 -12.20 -17.40 -5.38
CA PHE A 6 -12.04 -17.52 -3.94
C PHE A 6 -13.11 -16.72 -3.16
N ILE A 7 -13.34 -15.46 -3.53
CA ILE A 7 -14.33 -14.59 -2.89
C ILE A 7 -15.76 -15.13 -3.07
N ASN A 8 -16.08 -15.62 -4.28
CA ASN A 8 -17.37 -16.22 -4.60
C ASN A 8 -17.62 -17.50 -3.79
N LEU A 9 -16.58 -18.32 -3.60
CA LEU A 9 -16.67 -19.53 -2.78
C LEU A 9 -17.05 -19.21 -1.32
N HIS A 10 -16.56 -18.09 -0.78
CA HIS A 10 -16.86 -17.63 0.58
C HIS A 10 -18.13 -16.78 0.67
N GLY A 11 -18.79 -16.48 -0.45
CA GLY A 11 -20.06 -15.77 -0.49
C GLY A 11 -19.98 -14.26 -0.21
N HIS A 12 -18.79 -13.66 -0.36
CA HIS A 12 -18.66 -12.20 -0.20
C HIS A 12 -18.98 -11.45 -1.49
N THR A 13 -19.61 -10.29 -1.33
CA THR A 13 -19.94 -9.38 -2.42
C THR A 13 -18.74 -8.50 -2.76
N TYR A 14 -18.49 -8.32 -4.05
CA TYR A 14 -17.36 -7.52 -4.50
C TYR A 14 -17.68 -6.71 -5.76
N VAL A 15 -16.85 -5.71 -6.01
CA VAL A 15 -16.79 -4.97 -7.28
C VAL A 15 -15.36 -5.04 -7.79
N ARG A 16 -15.19 -5.20 -9.11
CA ARG A 16 -13.87 -5.23 -9.77
C ARG A 16 -13.70 -4.03 -10.69
N LEU A 17 -12.55 -3.36 -10.59
CA LEU A 17 -12.11 -2.31 -11.52
C LEU A 17 -10.70 -2.63 -12.00
N ASP A 18 -10.54 -2.78 -13.31
CA ASP A 18 -9.25 -3.04 -13.94
C ASP A 18 -9.11 -2.35 -15.30
N GLY A 19 -8.03 -2.66 -16.02
CA GLY A 19 -7.75 -2.08 -17.33
C GLY A 19 -8.79 -2.43 -18.41
N SER A 20 -9.53 -3.53 -18.24
CA SER A 20 -10.58 -3.96 -19.17
C SER A 20 -11.90 -3.20 -18.95
N THR A 21 -12.06 -2.58 -17.78
CA THR A 21 -13.27 -1.82 -17.43
C THR A 21 -13.34 -0.54 -18.25
N LYS A 22 -14.43 -0.38 -19.03
CA LYS A 22 -14.70 0.83 -19.83
C LYS A 22 -14.73 2.09 -18.95
N VAL A 23 -14.16 3.18 -19.45
CA VAL A 23 -14.01 4.45 -18.73
C VAL A 23 -15.35 4.97 -18.19
N GLU A 24 -16.39 4.94 -19.02
CA GLU A 24 -17.77 5.31 -18.69
C GLU A 24 -18.36 4.56 -17.48
N ASN A 25 -17.94 3.30 -17.26
CA ASN A 25 -18.44 2.49 -16.16
C ASN A 25 -17.63 2.67 -14.87
N ARG A 26 -16.40 3.18 -14.93
CA ARG A 26 -15.50 3.28 -13.76
C ARG A 26 -16.12 4.12 -12.65
N GLN A 27 -16.69 5.27 -13.01
CA GLN A 27 -17.30 6.18 -12.05
C GLN A 27 -18.51 5.53 -11.35
N ARG A 28 -19.36 4.86 -12.11
CA ARG A 28 -20.53 4.15 -11.57
C ARG A 28 -20.14 3.05 -10.58
N LEU A 29 -19.09 2.28 -10.86
CA LEU A 29 -18.61 1.23 -9.96
C LEU A 29 -18.13 1.80 -8.62
N VAL A 30 -17.39 2.91 -8.67
CA VAL A 30 -16.91 3.62 -7.48
C VAL A 30 -18.06 4.18 -6.65
N GLU A 31 -19.03 4.83 -7.29
CA GLU A 31 -20.22 5.35 -6.61
C GLU A 31 -21.02 4.23 -5.94
N THR A 32 -21.19 3.11 -6.65
CA THR A 32 -21.90 1.93 -6.13
C THR A 32 -21.21 1.38 -4.89
N PHE A 33 -19.88 1.28 -4.91
CA PHE A 33 -19.09 0.81 -3.76
C PHE A 33 -19.21 1.76 -2.56
N ASN A 34 -19.03 3.07 -2.78
CA ASN A 34 -19.08 4.06 -1.70
C ASN A 34 -20.48 4.19 -1.07
N ALA A 35 -21.55 4.01 -1.86
CA ALA A 35 -22.93 4.13 -1.39
C ALA A 35 -23.45 2.85 -0.72
N ASN A 36 -22.98 1.67 -1.15
CA ASN A 36 -23.55 0.40 -0.72
C ASN A 36 -22.64 -0.35 0.27
N ARG A 37 -22.96 -0.25 1.56
CA ARG A 37 -22.26 -0.99 2.63
C ARG A 37 -22.39 -2.51 2.55
N LYS A 38 -23.30 -3.04 1.72
CA LYS A 38 -23.40 -4.49 1.50
C LYS A 38 -22.29 -5.02 0.59
N ILE A 39 -21.52 -4.17 -0.08
CA ILE A 39 -20.39 -4.59 -0.90
C ILE A 39 -19.16 -4.65 -0.01
N PHE A 40 -18.63 -5.85 0.19
CA PHE A 40 -17.54 -6.08 1.11
C PHE A 40 -16.18 -5.71 0.51
N LEU A 41 -15.94 -6.05 -0.77
CA LEU A 41 -14.64 -5.85 -1.42
C LEU A 41 -14.69 -4.95 -2.64
N PHE A 42 -13.66 -4.13 -2.81
CA PHE A 42 -13.35 -3.44 -4.06
C PHE A 42 -12.01 -3.93 -4.58
N ILE A 43 -12.04 -4.78 -5.61
CA ILE A 43 -10.84 -5.32 -6.25
C ILE A 43 -10.38 -4.33 -7.31
N SER A 44 -9.15 -3.85 -7.18
CA SER A 44 -8.55 -2.93 -8.14
C SER A 44 -7.13 -3.37 -8.46
N SER A 45 -6.69 -3.16 -9.71
CA SER A 45 -5.26 -3.22 -10.02
C SER A 45 -4.61 -1.87 -9.72
N THR A 46 -3.39 -1.88 -9.17
CA THR A 46 -2.67 -0.66 -8.76
C THR A 46 -2.52 0.35 -9.90
N ARG A 47 -2.35 -0.14 -11.13
CA ARG A 47 -2.27 0.70 -12.34
C ARG A 47 -3.62 1.26 -12.78
N ALA A 48 -4.71 0.49 -12.68
CA ALA A 48 -6.04 1.01 -12.98
C ALA A 48 -6.55 1.96 -11.87
N GLY A 49 -6.08 1.76 -10.64
CA GLY A 49 -6.33 2.64 -9.49
C GLY A 49 -5.61 3.99 -9.54
N GLY A 50 -4.63 4.19 -10.43
CA GLY A 50 -3.94 5.48 -10.63
C GLY A 50 -4.83 6.58 -11.24
N ILE A 51 -6.05 6.22 -11.63
CA ILE A 51 -7.10 7.15 -12.08
C ILE A 51 -7.64 7.89 -10.86
N GLY A 52 -7.95 9.18 -10.99
CA GLY A 52 -8.44 10.16 -9.98
C GLY A 52 -9.57 9.77 -8.98
N LEU A 53 -9.95 8.49 -8.88
CA LEU A 53 -11.11 7.96 -8.14
C LEU A 53 -11.02 8.16 -6.62
N ASN A 54 -12.19 8.18 -5.97
CA ASN A 54 -12.34 8.34 -4.53
C ASN A 54 -12.98 7.07 -3.94
N LEU A 55 -12.29 6.36 -3.05
CA LEU A 55 -12.71 5.09 -2.47
C LEU A 55 -12.93 5.22 -0.95
N THR A 56 -13.55 6.31 -0.50
CA THR A 56 -13.85 6.57 0.92
C THR A 56 -14.79 5.55 1.56
N GLY A 57 -15.46 4.71 0.77
CA GLY A 57 -16.22 3.56 1.26
C GLY A 57 -15.35 2.48 1.92
N ALA A 58 -14.04 2.45 1.64
CA ALA A 58 -13.09 1.48 2.21
C ALA A 58 -12.26 2.11 3.32
N ASP A 59 -12.17 1.41 4.46
CA ASP A 59 -11.27 1.71 5.58
C ASP A 59 -10.00 0.85 5.55
N THR A 60 -10.02 -0.29 4.87
CA THR A 60 -8.86 -1.20 4.83
C THR A 60 -8.34 -1.36 3.41
N VAL A 61 -7.03 -1.18 3.23
CA VAL A 61 -6.30 -1.36 1.98
C VAL A 61 -5.31 -2.50 2.15
N ILE A 62 -5.40 -3.51 1.27
CA ILE A 62 -4.49 -4.65 1.28
C ILE A 62 -3.75 -4.69 -0.06
N PHE A 63 -2.43 -4.53 -0.01
CA PHE A 63 -1.55 -4.78 -1.14
C PHE A 63 -1.22 -6.28 -1.18
N TYR A 64 -1.71 -6.95 -2.22
CA TYR A 64 -1.46 -8.37 -2.44
C TYR A 64 -0.03 -8.61 -2.94
N ASP A 65 0.45 -7.73 -3.81
CA ASP A 65 1.80 -7.72 -4.36
C ASP A 65 2.44 -6.33 -4.23
N SER A 66 3.75 -6.25 -4.45
CA SER A 66 4.52 -5.00 -4.39
C SER A 66 4.97 -4.55 -5.77
N ASP A 67 4.57 -3.34 -6.19
CA ASP A 67 5.08 -2.75 -7.42
C ASP A 67 6.55 -2.31 -7.25
N TRP A 68 7.30 -2.15 -8.34
CA TRP A 68 8.69 -1.63 -8.27
C TRP A 68 8.76 -0.11 -8.03
N ASN A 69 7.65 0.58 -8.25
CA ASN A 69 7.49 2.01 -8.07
C ASN A 69 6.64 2.32 -6.82
N PRO A 70 7.25 2.81 -5.72
CA PRO A 70 6.52 3.10 -4.49
C PRO A 70 5.48 4.24 -4.64
N ALA A 71 5.59 5.07 -5.69
CA ALA A 71 4.62 6.12 -5.94
C ALA A 71 3.24 5.59 -6.35
N MET A 72 3.18 4.44 -7.03
CA MET A 72 1.92 3.81 -7.42
C MET A 72 1.12 3.35 -6.20
N ASP A 73 1.81 2.72 -5.26
CA ASP A 73 1.20 2.23 -4.01
C ASP A 73 0.73 3.42 -3.16
N ARG A 74 1.52 4.49 -3.06
CA ARG A 74 1.13 5.75 -2.41
C ARG A 74 -0.16 6.30 -3.01
N GLN A 75 -0.19 6.41 -4.33
CA GLN A 75 -1.35 6.92 -5.04
C GLN A 75 -2.60 6.08 -4.82
N ALA A 76 -2.45 4.75 -4.66
CA ALA A 76 -3.55 3.84 -4.35
C ALA A 76 -4.06 4.02 -2.90
N MET A 77 -3.16 4.20 -1.93
CA MET A 77 -3.53 4.49 -0.54
C MET A 77 -4.32 5.80 -0.42
N ASP A 78 -3.88 6.84 -1.13
CA ASP A 78 -4.51 8.17 -1.14
C ASP A 78 -5.96 8.15 -1.69
N ARG A 79 -6.41 7.03 -2.27
CA ARG A 79 -7.81 6.84 -2.71
C ARG A 79 -8.76 6.60 -1.55
N CYS A 80 -8.29 5.88 -0.54
CA CYS A 80 -9.05 5.53 0.65
C CYS A 80 -8.75 6.54 1.78
N HIS A 81 -7.47 6.91 1.93
CA HIS A 81 -7.03 7.99 2.81
C HIS A 81 -7.25 9.35 2.15
N ARG A 82 -8.52 9.69 1.94
CA ARG A 82 -8.95 10.87 1.20
C ARG A 82 -9.95 11.70 1.98
N ILE A 83 -10.02 13.00 1.66
CA ILE A 83 -11.04 13.90 2.19
C ILE A 83 -12.42 13.30 1.94
N GLY A 84 -13.19 13.13 3.01
CA GLY A 84 -14.50 12.44 3.01
C GLY A 84 -14.47 11.06 3.67
N GLN A 85 -13.30 10.53 4.02
CA GLN A 85 -13.18 9.36 4.90
C GLN A 85 -13.40 9.80 6.36
N THR A 86 -14.17 9.01 7.11
CA THR A 86 -14.47 9.28 8.53
C THR A 86 -13.97 8.19 9.47
N ARG A 87 -13.42 7.10 8.93
CA ARG A 87 -12.86 5.97 9.68
C ARG A 87 -11.35 5.91 9.51
N ASP A 88 -10.66 5.33 10.47
CA ASP A 88 -9.23 5.09 10.37
C ASP A 88 -8.93 4.18 9.19
N VAL A 89 -7.89 4.54 8.43
CA VAL A 89 -7.49 3.77 7.25
C VAL A 89 -6.34 2.84 7.59
N HIS A 90 -6.59 1.54 7.57
CA HIS A 90 -5.57 0.52 7.80
C HIS A 90 -4.96 0.07 6.48
N ILE A 91 -3.63 0.09 6.40
CA ILE A 91 -2.89 -0.32 5.21
C ILE A 91 -2.05 -1.53 5.55
N TYR A 92 -2.32 -2.64 4.87
CA TYR A 92 -1.58 -3.88 4.97
C TYR A 92 -0.87 -4.17 3.66
N ARG A 93 0.33 -4.75 3.74
CA ARG A 93 1.08 -5.24 2.59
C ARG A 93 1.53 -6.66 2.88
N LEU A 94 1.15 -7.58 2.01
CA LEU A 94 1.60 -8.95 2.08
C LEU A 94 3.00 -9.04 1.46
N ILE A 95 3.93 -9.66 2.20
CA ILE A 95 5.31 -9.86 1.77
C ILE A 95 5.71 -11.27 2.18
N SER A 96 6.15 -12.04 1.19
CA SER A 96 6.60 -13.41 1.38
C SER A 96 8.05 -13.42 1.86
N GLU A 97 8.31 -14.06 2.99
CA GLU A 97 9.65 -14.19 3.57
C GLU A 97 10.58 -14.99 2.66
N HIS A 98 11.87 -14.65 2.66
CA HIS A 98 12.91 -15.31 1.86
C HIS A 98 12.65 -15.30 0.35
N THR A 99 11.86 -14.35 -0.14
CA THR A 99 11.58 -14.18 -1.56
C THR A 99 12.14 -12.88 -2.13
N ILE A 100 12.00 -12.71 -3.44
CA ILE A 100 12.33 -11.46 -4.14
C ILE A 100 11.50 -10.27 -3.62
N GLU A 101 10.34 -10.48 -3.03
CA GLU A 101 9.47 -9.41 -2.51
C GLU A 101 10.15 -8.60 -1.42
N GLU A 102 10.99 -9.24 -0.58
CA GLU A 102 11.77 -8.51 0.41
C GLU A 102 12.73 -7.51 -0.23
N ASN A 103 13.38 -7.92 -1.32
CA ASN A 103 14.32 -7.08 -2.06
C ASN A 103 13.59 -5.94 -2.77
N ILE A 104 12.40 -6.21 -3.32
CA ILE A 104 11.54 -5.16 -3.91
C ILE A 104 11.20 -4.12 -2.86
N LEU A 105 10.77 -4.53 -1.67
CA LEU A 105 10.48 -3.61 -0.56
C LEU A 105 11.72 -2.79 -0.16
N ARG A 106 12.90 -3.42 -0.02
CA ARG A 106 14.15 -2.70 0.27
C ARG A 106 14.42 -1.62 -0.77
N LYS A 107 14.27 -1.94 -2.06
CA LYS A 107 14.46 -0.99 -3.16
C LYS A 107 13.42 0.12 -3.17
N GLN A 108 12.15 -0.18 -2.87
CA GLN A 108 11.11 0.83 -2.73
C GLN A 108 11.43 1.82 -1.60
N LEU A 109 11.88 1.33 -0.44
CA LEU A 109 12.25 2.18 0.70
C LEU A 109 13.45 3.08 0.36
N GLN A 110 14.48 2.54 -0.30
CA GLN A 110 15.62 3.31 -0.78
C GLN A 110 15.20 4.43 -1.76
N LYS A 111 14.32 4.11 -2.72
CA LYS A 111 13.78 5.10 -3.65
C LYS A 111 13.00 6.20 -2.93
N ARG A 112 12.15 5.83 -1.98
CA ARG A 112 11.37 6.80 -1.19
C ARG A 112 12.26 7.75 -0.40
N GLN A 113 13.31 7.24 0.24
CA GLN A 113 14.25 8.10 0.97
C GLN A 113 14.99 9.05 0.03
N LEU A 114 15.38 8.58 -1.15
CA LEU A 114 15.99 9.45 -2.15
C LEU A 114 15.01 10.55 -2.58
N ASP A 115 13.75 10.21 -2.81
CA ASP A 115 12.70 11.18 -3.14
C ASP A 115 12.54 12.22 -2.01
N ASP A 116 12.49 11.77 -0.74
CA ASP A 116 12.34 12.66 0.42
C ASP A 116 13.54 13.61 0.55
N VAL A 117 14.78 13.10 0.37
CA VAL A 117 16.01 13.91 0.38
C VAL A 117 15.99 14.96 -0.74
N VAL A 118 15.56 14.58 -1.94
CA VAL A 118 15.49 15.49 -3.09
C VAL A 118 14.44 16.59 -2.86
N VAL A 119 13.29 16.26 -2.28
CA VAL A 119 12.19 17.21 -2.04
C VAL A 119 12.52 18.19 -0.91
N ASP A 120 12.99 17.69 0.24
CA ASP A 120 13.32 18.53 1.41
C ASP A 120 14.46 19.52 1.09
N GLN A 121 15.35 19.15 0.18
CA GLN A 121 16.50 19.98 -0.16
C GLN A 121 16.19 21.12 -1.11
N GLY A 122 15.01 21.16 -1.76
CA GLY A 122 14.38 22.36 -2.36
C GLY A 122 15.20 23.26 -3.29
N LYS A 123 16.45 22.90 -3.59
CA LYS A 123 17.46 23.71 -4.27
C LYS A 123 17.81 23.01 -5.55
N PHE A 124 16.95 23.15 -6.54
CA PHE A 124 17.23 22.82 -7.94
C PHE A 124 18.27 23.79 -8.55
N THR A 125 19.37 24.03 -7.85
CA THR A 125 20.48 24.86 -8.30
C THR A 125 21.69 23.97 -8.53
N THR A 126 22.33 24.13 -9.69
CA THR A 126 23.52 23.38 -10.12
C THR A 126 24.67 23.44 -9.11
N ASP A 127 24.70 24.49 -8.28
CA ASP A 127 25.66 24.72 -7.20
C ASP A 127 25.50 23.77 -5.99
N PHE A 128 24.32 23.15 -5.83
CA PHE A 128 24.05 22.24 -4.72
C PHE A 128 24.38 20.78 -5.08
N MET A 129 24.20 20.38 -6.35
CA MET A 129 24.68 19.09 -6.85
C MET A 129 26.22 19.01 -6.87
N SER A 130 26.94 20.13 -6.92
CA SER A 130 28.40 20.14 -6.80
C SER A 130 28.90 20.09 -5.34
N LYS A 131 28.07 20.50 -4.37
CA LYS A 131 28.42 20.56 -2.93
C LYS A 131 27.86 19.41 -2.09
N THR A 132 26.84 18.72 -2.58
CA THR A 132 26.31 17.53 -1.91
C THR A 132 27.23 16.36 -2.21
N ASP A 133 27.96 15.90 -1.21
CA ASP A 133 28.82 14.74 -1.37
C ASP A 133 27.93 13.50 -1.61
N VAL A 134 28.04 12.95 -2.82
CA VAL A 134 27.37 11.70 -3.22
C VAL A 134 27.67 10.56 -2.24
N ARG A 135 28.80 10.63 -1.53
CA ARG A 135 29.13 9.68 -0.45
C ARG A 135 28.18 9.78 0.73
N ASP A 136 27.79 10.97 1.17
CA ASP A 136 26.89 11.12 2.32
C ASP A 136 25.48 10.61 2.01
N VAL A 137 25.01 10.80 0.77
CA VAL A 137 23.75 10.21 0.31
C VAL A 137 23.85 8.69 0.22
N LEU A 138 24.98 8.18 -0.29
CA LEU A 138 25.23 6.75 -0.42
C LEU A 138 25.38 6.05 0.93
N VAL A 139 26.00 6.69 1.93
CA VAL A 139 26.12 6.18 3.30
C VAL A 139 24.74 6.09 3.96
N LYS A 140 23.90 7.13 3.82
CA LYS A 140 22.49 7.07 4.29
C LYS A 140 21.67 5.97 3.63
N LEU A 141 21.94 5.67 2.36
CA LEU A 141 21.34 4.56 1.59
C LEU A 141 21.92 3.17 1.93
N ALA A 142 23.11 3.11 2.52
CA ALA A 142 23.76 1.89 2.96
C ALA A 142 23.30 1.50 4.38
N ASP A 143 23.12 2.47 5.27
CA ASP A 143 22.55 2.27 6.62
C ASP A 143 21.08 1.80 6.57
N THR A 144 20.41 1.91 5.42
CA THR A 144 19.04 1.42 5.22
C THR A 144 18.91 -0.11 5.29
N SER A 145 20.03 -0.83 5.21
CA SER A 145 20.09 -2.28 5.46
C SER A 145 19.51 -2.64 6.83
N ASP A 146 19.83 -1.84 7.84
CA ASP A 146 19.40 -2.04 9.23
C ASP A 146 17.97 -1.50 9.47
N LEU A 147 17.50 -0.57 8.65
CA LEU A 147 16.13 -0.05 8.70
C LEU A 147 15.08 -1.13 8.34
N TYR A 148 15.48 -2.20 7.64
CA TYR A 148 14.61 -3.35 7.34
C TYR A 148 14.28 -4.18 8.58
N GLN A 149 15.09 -4.11 9.64
CA GLN A 149 14.76 -4.65 10.95
C GLN A 149 14.02 -3.60 11.78
N THR A 150 14.50 -2.36 11.81
CA THR A 150 13.94 -1.34 12.70
C THR A 150 12.53 -0.89 12.30
N ARG A 151 12.26 -0.54 11.04
CA ARG A 151 10.95 0.02 10.65
C ARG A 151 9.81 -0.98 10.69
N VAL A 152 10.12 -2.26 10.52
CA VAL A 152 9.14 -3.34 10.51
C VAL A 152 8.87 -3.90 11.90
N LEU A 153 9.68 -3.52 12.89
CA LEU A 153 9.46 -3.76 14.31
C LEU A 153 8.92 -2.51 15.04
N HIS A 154 9.23 -1.29 14.58
CA HIS A 154 8.80 -0.04 15.23
C HIS A 154 7.36 0.39 14.89
N ASP A 155 6.72 -0.23 13.90
CA ASP A 155 5.25 -0.14 13.65
C ASP A 155 4.44 -1.00 14.65
N GLN A 156 5.10 -1.67 15.60
CA GLN A 156 4.45 -2.46 16.66
C GLN A 156 4.18 -1.67 17.95
N GLN A 157 4.51 -0.38 18.00
CA GLN A 157 3.98 0.52 19.04
C GLN A 157 2.78 1.27 18.47
N PRO A 158 1.65 1.37 19.20
CA PRO A 158 0.49 2.09 18.70
C PRO A 158 0.92 3.54 18.48
N ALA A 159 0.91 3.97 17.22
CA ALA A 159 0.89 5.38 16.91
C ALA A 159 -0.43 5.92 17.49
N GLU A 160 -0.35 6.68 18.59
CA GLU A 160 -1.36 7.70 18.80
C GLU A 160 -1.35 8.57 17.53
N GLU A 161 -2.47 8.51 16.82
CA GLU A 161 -2.79 9.23 15.59
C GLU A 161 -2.02 8.80 14.31
N GLY A 162 -2.68 7.95 13.51
CA GLY A 162 -2.61 8.04 12.04
C GLY A 162 -1.44 7.38 11.32
N GLY A 163 -0.83 6.31 11.86
CA GLY A 163 0.29 5.58 11.24
C GLY A 163 -0.07 4.20 10.69
N VAL A 164 0.45 3.88 9.50
CA VAL A 164 0.45 2.54 8.85
C VAL A 164 0.96 1.49 9.84
N ALA A 165 0.41 0.27 9.82
CA ALA A 165 0.88 -0.85 10.66
C ALA A 165 1.37 -1.99 9.76
N VAL A 166 2.69 -2.17 9.66
CA VAL A 166 3.28 -3.34 9.00
C VAL A 166 3.45 -4.48 10.00
N THR A 167 2.59 -5.50 9.93
CA THR A 167 2.76 -6.73 10.71
C THR A 167 3.66 -7.73 9.97
N LYS A 168 4.89 -7.94 10.47
CA LYS A 168 5.66 -9.17 10.20
C LYS A 168 5.18 -10.26 11.16
N ARG A 169 4.55 -11.31 10.65
CA ARG A 169 4.35 -12.56 11.39
C ARG A 169 5.04 -13.69 10.64
N PRO A 170 5.87 -14.50 11.31
CA PRO A 170 6.42 -15.70 10.70
C PRO A 170 5.26 -16.65 10.40
N VAL A 171 5.21 -17.19 9.19
CA VAL A 171 4.13 -18.06 8.73
C VAL A 171 4.27 -19.44 9.38
N GLU A 172 4.00 -19.52 10.68
CA GLU A 172 3.72 -20.80 11.34
C GLU A 172 2.28 -21.18 11.01
N GLY A 173 2.16 -22.16 10.11
CA GLY A 173 0.89 -22.68 9.66
C GLY A 173 -0.03 -23.07 10.81
N VAL A 174 -1.32 -23.08 10.49
CA VAL A 174 -2.44 -23.65 11.26
C VAL A 174 -3.19 -22.70 12.22
N ARG A 175 -2.65 -21.55 12.64
CA ARG A 175 -3.39 -20.65 13.60
C ARG A 175 -4.03 -19.39 13.01
N GLU A 176 -3.73 -18.99 11.78
CA GLU A 176 -4.22 -17.71 11.21
C GLU A 176 -5.48 -17.80 10.35
N ALA A 177 -5.99 -19.01 10.08
CA ALA A 177 -7.29 -19.18 9.42
C ALA A 177 -8.42 -18.50 10.23
N GLU A 178 -8.33 -18.52 11.56
CA GLU A 178 -9.31 -17.89 12.46
C GLU A 178 -9.28 -16.36 12.42
N ALA A 179 -8.13 -15.73 12.13
CA ALA A 179 -8.00 -14.28 12.04
C ALA A 179 -8.53 -13.75 10.69
N PHE A 180 -8.34 -14.53 9.62
CA PHE A 180 -8.92 -14.26 8.32
C PHE A 180 -10.45 -14.45 8.33
N GLU A 181 -10.95 -15.49 9.01
CA GLU A 181 -12.39 -15.66 9.25
C GLU A 181 -13.00 -14.52 10.08
N LYS A 182 -12.30 -14.01 11.10
CA LYS A 182 -12.76 -12.86 11.90
C LYS A 182 -12.77 -11.52 11.16
N ALA A 183 -11.94 -11.37 10.12
CA ALA A 183 -11.95 -10.19 9.26
C ALA A 183 -13.02 -10.30 8.15
N LEU A 184 -13.50 -11.51 7.88
CA LEU A 184 -14.55 -11.82 6.90
C LEU A 184 -15.96 -11.94 7.51
N ALA A 185 -16.07 -12.19 8.82
CA ALA A 185 -17.32 -12.24 9.59
C ALA A 185 -17.76 -10.85 10.09
#